data_AF-A0A6I9Z1D3-F1
#
_entry.id   AF-A0A6I9Z1D3-F1
#
_cell.length_a   1.000
_cell.length_b   1.000
_cell.length_c   1.000
_cell.angle_alpha   90.00
_cell.angle_beta   90.00
_cell.angle_gamma   90.00
#
_symmetry.space_group_name_H-M   'P 1'
#
loop_
_entity.id
_entity.type
_entity.pdbx_description
1 polymer ?
#
loop_
_entity_poly.entity_id
_entity_poly.type
_entity_poly.pdbx_seq_one_letter_code
_entity_poly.pdbx_strand_id
1 'polypeptide(L)'
;MALQSPYFKPIIPFSGPIYGGLKDGMTVLVSGSVLKSCTRFQVDFQCGRSQVPRSDIAFHFNVRFDQNCIVCNSHENGDWKQEERKYDMVFRKGHPFDIRFLVNISSYVVRRR
;
A
#
# COMPACT_ATOMS: atom_id res chain seq x y z
N MET A 1 -10.06 5.39 -20.07
CA MET A 1 -9.68 4.39 -19.04
C MET A 1 -10.90 4.13 -18.17
N ALA A 2 -11.33 2.88 -18.03
CA ALA A 2 -12.47 2.54 -17.18
C ALA A 2 -12.06 2.61 -15.71
N LEU A 3 -12.85 3.30 -14.90
CA LEU A 3 -12.69 3.34 -13.45
C LEU A 3 -13.24 2.03 -12.86
N GLN A 4 -12.43 1.30 -12.13
CA GLN A 4 -12.92 0.18 -11.32
C GLN A 4 -13.80 0.71 -10.19
N SER A 5 -14.95 0.07 -9.96
CA SER A 5 -15.82 0.39 -8.81
C SER A 5 -15.03 0.28 -7.49
N PRO A 6 -15.11 1.30 -6.62
CA PRO A 6 -14.34 1.32 -5.38
C PRO A 6 -14.86 0.27 -4.39
N TYR A 7 -13.96 -0.21 -3.53
CA TYR A 7 -14.32 -0.99 -2.36
C TYR A 7 -14.71 -0.06 -1.21
N PHE A 8 -15.98 -0.09 -0.81
CA PHE A 8 -16.48 0.73 0.29
C PHE A 8 -16.42 -0.03 1.62
N LYS A 9 -15.75 0.57 2.62
CA LYS A 9 -15.65 0.06 4.00
C LYS A 9 -15.35 -1.47 4.08
N PRO A 10 -14.29 -1.97 3.41
CA PRO A 10 -13.96 -3.38 3.49
C PRO A 10 -13.56 -3.78 4.91
N ILE A 11 -13.83 -5.04 5.29
CA ILE A 11 -13.30 -5.64 6.51
C ILE A 11 -11.78 -5.80 6.35
N ILE A 12 -11.02 -5.43 7.37
CA ILE A 12 -9.55 -5.54 7.39
C ILE A 12 -9.15 -6.81 8.17
N PRO A 13 -8.23 -7.65 7.65
CA PRO A 13 -7.46 -7.51 6.41
C PRO A 13 -8.32 -7.67 5.14
N PHE A 14 -8.02 -6.86 4.12
CA PHE A 14 -8.73 -6.85 2.85
C PHE A 14 -7.80 -7.24 1.69
N SER A 15 -8.31 -8.06 0.75
CA SER A 15 -7.65 -8.36 -0.53
C SER A 15 -8.66 -8.35 -1.68
N GLY A 16 -8.49 -7.43 -2.62
CA GLY A 16 -9.34 -7.27 -3.81
C GLY A 16 -8.52 -7.32 -5.10
N PRO A 17 -9.07 -7.82 -6.22
CA PRO A 17 -8.39 -7.71 -7.50
C PRO A 17 -8.31 -6.25 -7.96
N ILE A 18 -7.24 -5.95 -8.70
CA ILE A 18 -7.18 -4.78 -9.58
C ILE A 18 -7.48 -5.30 -10.98
N TYR A 19 -8.70 -5.08 -11.46
CA TYR A 19 -9.15 -5.60 -12.75
C TYR A 19 -8.34 -4.99 -13.89
N GLY A 20 -7.72 -5.85 -14.70
CA GLY A 20 -6.82 -5.43 -15.78
C GLY A 20 -5.38 -5.11 -15.34
N GLY A 21 -5.05 -5.28 -14.06
CA GLY A 21 -3.72 -5.04 -13.51
C GLY A 21 -3.34 -3.57 -13.38
N LEU A 22 -2.21 -3.30 -12.75
CA LEU A 22 -1.62 -1.97 -12.67
C LEU A 22 -0.92 -1.65 -14.00
N LYS A 23 -1.14 -0.43 -14.52
CA LYS A 23 -0.53 0.05 -15.77
C LYS A 23 0.03 1.45 -15.58
N ASP A 24 0.98 1.82 -16.43
CA ASP A 24 1.55 3.17 -16.48
C ASP A 24 0.44 4.25 -16.55
N GLY A 25 0.60 5.30 -15.76
CA GLY A 25 -0.37 6.39 -15.62
C GLY A 25 -1.58 6.08 -14.73
N MET A 26 -1.76 4.85 -14.23
CA MET A 26 -2.85 4.53 -13.31
C MET A 26 -2.65 5.15 -11.93
N THR A 27 -3.78 5.47 -11.28
CA THR A 27 -3.79 5.95 -9.91
C THR A 27 -4.63 5.03 -9.03
N VAL A 28 -4.07 4.58 -7.91
CA VAL A 28 -4.82 3.91 -6.84
C VAL A 28 -5.00 4.89 -5.68
N LEU A 29 -6.24 5.06 -5.23
CA LEU A 29 -6.61 5.90 -4.10
C LEU A 29 -7.00 5.02 -2.93
N VAL A 30 -6.40 5.27 -1.77
CA VAL A 30 -6.74 4.61 -0.50
C VAL A 30 -7.06 5.67 0.53
N SER A 31 -8.31 5.71 0.96
CA SER A 31 -8.81 6.65 1.96
C SER A 31 -9.24 5.90 3.22
N GLY A 32 -8.95 6.46 4.39
CA GLY A 32 -9.29 5.83 5.65
C GLY A 32 -8.91 6.69 6.85
N SER A 33 -8.94 6.08 8.04
CA SER A 33 -8.48 6.71 9.28
C SER A 33 -7.55 5.78 10.03
N VAL A 34 -6.48 6.33 10.58
CA VAL A 34 -5.57 5.55 11.43
C VAL A 34 -6.23 5.34 12.78
N LEU A 35 -6.27 4.11 13.27
CA LEU A 35 -6.76 3.82 14.63
C LEU A 35 -5.85 4.47 15.68
N LYS A 36 -6.41 4.93 16.81
CA LYS A 36 -5.63 5.52 17.92
C LYS A 36 -4.59 4.56 18.49
N SER A 37 -4.91 3.26 18.49
CA SER A 37 -4.05 2.16 18.96
C SER A 37 -3.14 1.60 17.87
N CYS A 38 -3.15 2.13 16.64
CA CYS A 38 -2.38 1.58 15.53
C CYS A 38 -0.88 1.61 15.83
N THR A 39 -0.23 0.44 15.75
CA THR A 39 1.24 0.32 15.76
C THR A 39 1.77 0.47 14.35
N ARG A 40 1.18 -0.26 13.39
CA ARG A 40 1.55 -0.26 11.97
C ARG A 40 0.32 -0.53 11.09
N PHE A 41 0.36 -0.09 9.84
CA PHE A 41 -0.54 -0.58 8.79
C PHE A 41 0.20 -0.65 7.46
N GLN A 42 -0.30 -1.46 6.52
CA GLN A 42 0.32 -1.60 5.20
C GLN A 42 -0.70 -1.65 4.07
N VAL A 43 -0.25 -1.23 2.89
CA VAL A 43 -0.92 -1.41 1.61
C VAL A 43 0.06 -2.15 0.72
N ASP A 44 -0.33 -3.35 0.26
CA ASP A 44 0.50 -4.22 -0.56
C ASP A 44 -0.11 -4.34 -1.96
N PHE A 45 0.67 -4.07 -3.00
CA PHE A 45 0.32 -4.44 -4.38
C PHE A 45 0.92 -5.82 -4.70
N GLN A 46 0.06 -6.83 -4.70
CA GLN A 46 0.45 -8.24 -4.80
C GLN A 46 0.29 -8.79 -6.22
N CYS A 47 1.22 -9.66 -6.62
CA CYS A 47 1.20 -10.41 -7.88
C CYS A 47 0.46 -11.74 -7.73
N GLY A 48 -0.72 -11.72 -7.11
CA GLY A 48 -1.51 -12.90 -6.80
C GLY A 48 -2.21 -12.82 -5.46
N ARG A 49 -2.88 -13.91 -5.08
CA ARG A 49 -3.67 -14.01 -3.83
C ARG A 49 -3.26 -15.18 -2.94
N SER A 50 -2.23 -15.92 -3.33
CA SER A 50 -1.76 -17.06 -2.55
C SER A 50 -1.10 -16.58 -1.26
N GLN A 51 -1.45 -17.23 -0.15
CA GLN A 51 -0.79 -17.02 1.13
C GLN A 51 0.35 -18.03 1.36
N VAL A 52 0.26 -19.22 0.75
CA VAL A 52 1.26 -20.30 0.88
C VAL A 52 1.43 -21.01 -0.48
N PRO A 53 2.57 -20.85 -1.18
CA PRO A 53 3.58 -19.82 -0.90
C PRO A 53 2.97 -18.42 -1.05
N ARG A 54 3.49 -17.45 -0.30
CA ARG A 54 3.03 -16.07 -0.39
C ARG A 54 3.29 -15.54 -1.79
N SER A 55 2.26 -14.99 -2.45
CA SER A 55 2.45 -14.28 -3.72
C SER A 55 3.39 -13.10 -3.54
N ASP A 56 4.21 -12.83 -4.55
CA ASP A 56 5.11 -11.69 -4.56
C ASP A 56 4.37 -10.37 -4.31
N ILE A 57 5.08 -9.43 -3.69
CA ILE A 57 4.63 -8.06 -3.45
C ILE A 57 5.50 -7.14 -4.27
N ALA A 58 4.92 -6.60 -5.35
CA ALA A 58 5.60 -5.63 -6.21
C ALA A 58 5.85 -4.31 -5.46
N PHE A 59 4.96 -3.95 -4.53
CA PHE A 59 5.13 -2.77 -3.71
C PHE A 59 4.46 -2.92 -2.35
N HIS A 60 5.28 -2.93 -1.30
CA HIS A 60 4.86 -2.91 0.09
C HIS A 60 5.00 -1.48 0.60
N PHE A 61 3.90 -0.86 1.01
CA PHE A 61 3.90 0.46 1.67
C PHE A 61 3.47 0.29 3.12
N ASN A 62 4.38 0.49 4.08
CA ASN A 62 4.14 0.21 5.48
C ASN A 62 4.44 1.39 6.39
N VAL A 63 3.39 1.95 6.98
CA VAL A 63 3.50 3.01 7.98
C VAL A 63 3.77 2.37 9.33
N ARG A 64 4.92 2.70 9.94
CA ARG A 64 5.37 2.19 11.24
C ARG A 64 5.41 3.32 12.27
N PHE A 65 4.39 3.40 13.13
CA PHE A 65 4.33 4.43 14.18
C PHE A 65 5.33 4.17 15.32
N ASP A 66 5.66 2.90 15.56
CA ASP A 66 6.64 2.48 16.56
C ASP A 66 8.09 2.80 16.16
N GLN A 67 8.35 2.99 14.86
CA GLN A 67 9.66 3.38 14.32
C GLN A 67 9.66 4.80 13.75
N ASN A 68 8.55 5.52 13.88
CA ASN A 68 8.31 6.85 13.29
C ASN A 68 8.79 6.98 11.84
N CYS A 69 8.45 6.00 10.99
CA CYS A 69 8.84 6.00 9.58
C CYS A 69 7.81 5.29 8.71
N ILE A 70 7.93 5.51 7.40
CA ILE A 70 7.27 4.76 6.35
C ILE A 70 8.34 3.89 5.69
N VAL A 71 8.08 2.60 5.60
CA VAL A 71 8.96 1.63 4.93
C VAL A 71 8.32 1.20 3.63
N CYS A 72 9.09 1.28 2.55
CA CYS A 72 8.75 0.70 1.26
C CYS A 72 9.70 -0.46 0.95
N ASN A 73 9.18 -1.52 0.32
CA ASN A 73 9.99 -2.67 -0.09
C ASN A 73 9.27 -3.46 -1.21
N SER A 74 9.94 -4.44 -1.80
CA SER A 74 9.34 -5.55 -2.54
C SER A 74 9.61 -6.88 -1.85
N HIS A 75 8.75 -7.86 -2.08
CA HIS A 75 8.94 -9.25 -1.64
C HIS A 75 8.86 -10.14 -2.87
N GLU A 76 9.98 -10.76 -3.24
CA GLU A 76 10.10 -11.51 -4.50
C GLU A 76 10.77 -12.85 -4.23
N ASN A 77 10.17 -13.93 -4.73
CA ASN A 77 10.66 -15.30 -4.58
C ASN A 77 10.85 -15.75 -3.13
N GLY A 78 10.00 -15.27 -2.22
CA GLY A 78 10.03 -15.65 -0.80
C GLY A 78 10.84 -14.71 0.11
N ASP A 79 11.54 -13.73 -0.45
CA ASP A 79 12.43 -12.85 0.30
C ASP A 79 12.07 -11.37 0.14
N TRP A 80 12.15 -10.63 1.24
CA TRP A 80 12.16 -9.16 1.23
C TRP A 80 13.44 -8.63 0.58
N LYS A 81 13.31 -7.57 -0.21
CA LYS A 81 14.46 -6.86 -0.79
C LYS A 81 14.94 -5.75 0.13
N GLN A 82 15.74 -4.84 -0.40
CA GLN A 82 16.27 -3.70 0.34
C GLN A 82 15.13 -2.74 0.72
N GLU A 83 15.04 -2.41 2.02
CA GLU A 83 14.06 -1.43 2.50
C GLU A 83 14.44 -0.01 2.07
N GLU A 84 13.45 0.75 1.62
CA GLU A 84 13.49 2.21 1.53
C GLU A 84 12.74 2.81 2.71
N ARG A 85 13.34 3.77 3.42
CA ARG A 85 12.76 4.36 4.64
C ARG A 85 12.59 5.87 4.50
N LYS A 86 11.39 6.35 4.78
CA LYS A 86 11.06 7.78 4.90
C LYS A 86 10.71 8.12 6.34
N TYR A 87 11.51 9.00 6.95
CA TYR A 87 11.37 9.41 8.36
C TYR A 87 10.48 10.65 8.56
N ASP A 88 10.12 11.33 7.48
CA ASP A 88 9.15 12.42 7.49
C ASP A 88 7.73 11.82 7.61
N MET A 89 7.31 11.59 8.86
CA MET A 89 6.06 10.93 9.20
C MET A 89 4.87 11.85 8.95
N VAL A 90 4.15 11.56 7.86
CA VAL A 90 2.97 12.33 7.46
C VAL A 90 1.65 11.76 7.99
N PHE A 91 1.63 10.59 8.62
CA PHE A 91 0.41 10.00 9.18
C PHE A 91 0.26 10.30 10.67
N ARG A 92 -0.99 10.43 11.13
CA ARG A 92 -1.31 10.68 12.55
C ARG A 92 -2.34 9.68 13.05
N LYS A 93 -2.11 9.10 14.23
CA LYS A 93 -3.08 8.21 14.88
C LYS A 93 -4.38 8.96 15.18
N GLY A 94 -5.51 8.30 15.00
CA GLY A 94 -6.84 8.88 15.18
C GLY A 94 -7.30 9.86 14.09
N HIS A 95 -6.51 10.07 13.03
CA HIS A 95 -6.81 11.05 11.97
C HIS A 95 -7.11 10.36 10.63
N PRO A 96 -7.93 11.00 9.78
CA PRO A 96 -8.13 10.55 8.42
C PRO A 96 -6.87 10.74 7.56
N PHE A 97 -6.80 9.97 6.48
CA PHE A 97 -5.78 10.07 5.46
C PHE A 97 -6.36 9.77 4.07
N ASP A 98 -5.70 10.36 3.07
CA ASP A 98 -5.84 9.98 1.67
C ASP A 98 -4.44 9.68 1.11
N ILE A 99 -4.26 8.45 0.61
CA ILE A 99 -3.03 8.03 -0.08
C ILE A 99 -3.32 7.91 -1.56
N ARG A 100 -2.47 8.54 -2.36
CA ARG A 100 -2.45 8.41 -3.82
C ARG A 100 -1.19 7.69 -4.24
N PHE A 101 -1.35 6.53 -4.86
CA PHE A 101 -0.29 5.81 -5.55
C PHE A 101 -0.41 6.07 -7.04
N LEU A 102 0.55 6.78 -7.62
CA LEU A 102 0.68 6.92 -9.08
C LEU A 102 1.64 5.84 -9.58
N VAL A 103 1.16 5.03 -10.52
CA VAL A 103 1.94 3.97 -11.16
C VAL A 103 2.65 4.53 -12.38
N ASN A 104 3.97 4.43 -12.40
CA ASN A 104 4.79 4.69 -13.58
C ASN A 104 5.38 3.37 -14.10
N ILE A 105 5.93 3.40 -15.30
CA ILE A 105 6.53 2.23 -15.96
C ILE A 105 7.58 1.49 -15.11
N SER A 106 8.32 2.19 -14.26
CA SER A 106 9.40 1.63 -13.44
C SER A 106 9.36 2.03 -11.96
N SER A 107 8.30 2.71 -11.51
CA SER A 107 8.25 3.24 -10.14
C SER A 107 6.82 3.47 -9.65
N TYR A 108 6.68 3.62 -8.33
CA TYR A 108 5.46 4.16 -7.70
C TYR A 108 5.75 5.52 -7.08
N VAL A 109 4.87 6.50 -7.29
CA VAL A 109 4.93 7.79 -6.60
C VAL A 109 3.80 7.87 -5.58
N VAL A 110 4.16 8.01 -4.30
CA VAL A 110 3.20 8.10 -3.19
C VAL A 110 3.03 9.54 -2.75
N ARG A 111 1.78 10.02 -2.71
CA ARG A 111 1.42 11.35 -2.19
C ARG A 111 0.31 11.23 -1.15
N ARG A 112 0.48 11.91 -0.01
CA ARG A 112 -0.60 12.14 0.95
C ARG A 112 -1.33 13.43 0.58
N ARG A 113 -2.65 13.42 0.58
CA ARG A 113 -3.48 14.63 0.56
C ARG A 113 -3.90 15.04 1.97
#